data_AF-A0A7K3S255-F1
#
_entry.id   AF-A0A7K3S255-F1
#
_cell.length_a   1.000
_cell.length_b   1.000
_cell.length_c   1.000
_cell.angle_alpha   90.00
_cell.angle_beta   90.00
_cell.angle_gamma   90.00
#
_symmetry.space_group_name_H-M   'P 1'
#
loop_
_entity.id
_entity.type
_entity.pdbx_description
1 polymer ?
#
loop_
_entity_poly.entity_id
_entity_poly.type
_entity_poly.pdbx_seq_one_letter_code
_entity_poly.pdbx_strand_id
1 'polypeptide(L)' 'RLRRTHRHPDTPPTEPGKRALFDALLDLPPAYRRTLLLYDGVGLDLPETAAETEASTPAAAGRLMTARAAVAE' A
#
# COMPACT_ATOMS: atom_id res chain seq x y z
N ARG A 1 3.74 -11.95 -14.98
CA ARG A 1 2.31 -11.57 -14.86
C ARG A 1 1.63 -12.46 -13.82
N LEU A 2 1.37 -11.95 -12.62
CA LEU A 2 0.65 -12.71 -11.59
C LEU A 2 -0.77 -13.01 -12.12
N ARG A 3 -1.16 -14.28 -12.20
CA ARG A 3 -2.50 -14.68 -12.65
C ARG A 3 -3.52 -14.24 -11.61
N ARG A 4 -4.45 -13.35 -12.01
CA ARG A 4 -5.59 -12.88 -11.18
C ARG A 4 -6.67 -13.93 -10.93
N THR A 5 -6.54 -15.16 -11.43
CA THR A 5 -7.73 -15.97 -11.71
C THR A 5 -8.31 -16.77 -10.54
N HIS A 6 -7.64 -16.96 -9.40
CA HIS A 6 -8.24 -17.63 -8.24
C HIS A 6 -7.77 -17.07 -6.90
N ARG A 7 -8.09 -15.81 -6.60
CA ARG A 7 -8.10 -15.34 -5.21
C ARG A 7 -9.49 -14.79 -4.94
N HIS A 8 -10.34 -15.58 -4.30
CA HIS A 8 -11.44 -14.96 -3.57
C HIS A 8 -10.79 -13.97 -2.59
N PRO A 9 -11.22 -12.70 -2.57
CA PRO A 9 -10.77 -11.82 -1.51
C PRO A 9 -11.12 -12.46 -0.17
N ASP A 10 -10.16 -12.48 0.75
CA ASP A 10 -10.43 -12.89 2.12
C ASP A 10 -11.58 -12.04 2.69
N THR A 11 -12.34 -12.59 3.63
CA THR A 11 -13.41 -11.84 4.30
C THR A 11 -12.82 -10.55 4.89
N PRO A 12 -13.44 -9.38 4.65
CA PRO A 12 -12.95 -8.12 5.20
C PRO A 12 -12.87 -8.16 6.73
N PRO A 13 -11.94 -7.40 7.34
CA PRO A 13 -11.86 -7.31 8.80
C PRO A 13 -13.17 -6.81 9.40
N THR A 14 -13.64 -7.44 10.48
CA THR A 14 -14.89 -7.05 11.18
C THR A 14 -14.65 -6.10 12.33
N GLU A 15 -13.44 -6.07 12.90
CA GLU A 15 -13.06 -5.14 13.95
C GLU A 15 -13.07 -3.70 13.42
N PRO A 16 -13.75 -2.74 14.07
CA PRO A 16 -13.95 -1.39 13.53
C PRO A 16 -12.67 -0.69 13.10
N GLY A 17 -11.62 -0.74 13.93
CA GLY A 17 -10.33 -0.11 13.61
C GLY A 17 -9.64 -0.74 12.40
N LYS A 18 -9.69 -2.07 12.28
CA LYS A 18 -9.13 -2.79 11.12
C LYS A 18 -9.95 -2.54 9.86
N ARG A 19 -11.28 -2.42 9.99
CA ARG A 19 -12.17 -2.09 8.86
C ARG A 19 -11.87 -0.69 8.35
N ALA A 20 -11.73 0.29 9.23
CA ALA A 20 -11.39 1.66 8.89
C ALA A 20 -10.02 1.77 8.19
N LEU A 21 -8.98 1.12 8.74
CA LEU A 21 -7.66 1.06 8.09
C LEU A 21 -7.74 0.42 6.70
N PHE A 22 -8.49 -0.69 6.57
CA PHE A 22 -8.64 -1.37 5.29
C PHE A 22 -9.33 -0.48 4.25
N ASP A 23 -10.38 0.24 4.65
CA ASP A 23 -11.08 1.18 3.77
C ASP A 23 -10.18 2.37 3.38
N ALA A 24 -9.46 2.97 4.32
CA ALA A 24 -8.49 4.04 4.04
C ALA A 24 -7.40 3.58 3.04
N LEU A 25 -6.87 2.36 3.19
CA LEU A 25 -5.94 1.79 2.23
C LEU A 25 -6.58 1.63 0.83
N LEU A 26 -7.86 1.23 0.76
CA LEU A 26 -8.59 1.06 -0.50
C LEU A 26 -8.95 2.39 -1.20
N ASP A 27 -8.99 3.50 -0.47
CA ASP A 27 -9.22 4.83 -1.04
C ASP A 27 -7.95 5.47 -1.63
N LEU A 28 -6.75 5.05 -1.18
CA LEU A 28 -5.49 5.52 -1.74
C LEU A 28 -5.38 5.21 -3.26
N PRO A 29 -4.83 6.11 -4.09
CA PRO A 29 -4.54 5.77 -5.47
C PRO A 29 -3.57 4.56 -5.57
N PRO A 30 -3.69 3.67 -6.57
CA PRO A 30 -2.99 2.38 -6.58
C PRO A 30 -1.47 2.45 -6.38
N ALA A 31 -0.81 3.48 -6.92
CA ALA A 31 0.64 3.66 -6.77
C ALA A 31 1.04 3.99 -5.32
N TYR A 32 0.25 4.80 -4.61
CA TYR A 32 0.48 5.19 -3.23
C TYR A 32 0.23 4.00 -2.30
N ARG A 33 -0.90 3.30 -2.51
CA ARG A 33 -1.23 2.07 -1.78
C ARG A 33 -0.15 1.01 -1.92
N ARG A 34 0.33 0.74 -3.13
CA ARG A 34 1.40 -0.25 -3.37
C ARG A 34 2.69 0.15 -2.68
N THR A 35 3.09 1.41 -2.79
CA THR A 35 4.31 1.93 -2.14
C THR A 35 4.24 1.75 -0.62
N LEU A 36 3.11 2.12 -0.02
CA LEU A 36 2.89 1.99 1.42
C LEU A 36 2.91 0.51 1.86
N LEU A 37 2.21 -0.37 1.16
CA LEU A 37 2.16 -1.79 1.52
C LEU A 37 3.51 -2.49 1.37
N LEU A 38 4.34 -2.11 0.40
CA LEU A 38 5.68 -2.68 0.25
C LEU A 38 6.62 -2.21 1.38
N TYR A 39 6.60 -0.92 1.70
CA TYR A 39 7.47 -0.36 2.72
C TYR A 39 7.01 -0.72 4.15
N ASP A 40 5.78 -0.36 4.52
CA ASP A 40 5.27 -0.56 5.89
C ASP A 40 4.65 -1.94 6.12
N GLY A 41 4.07 -2.55 5.08
CA GLY A 41 3.40 -3.85 5.18
C GLY A 41 4.33 -5.05 5.01
N VAL A 42 5.16 -5.04 3.96
CA VAL A 42 6.13 -6.10 3.66
C VAL A 42 7.46 -5.85 4.37
N GLY A 43 7.84 -4.59 4.61
CA GLY A 43 9.08 -4.23 5.29
C GLY A 43 10.29 -4.07 4.36
N LEU A 44 10.06 -3.82 3.06
CA LEU A 44 11.15 -3.49 2.14
C LEU A 44 11.78 -2.14 2.51
N ASP A 45 13.06 -1.97 2.20
CA ASP A 45 13.66 -0.65 2.33
C ASP A 45 13.20 0.31 1.22
N LEU A 46 13.60 1.58 1.30
CA LEU A 46 13.14 2.61 0.38
C LEU A 46 13.68 2.40 -1.06
N PRO A 47 14.98 2.11 -1.28
CA PRO A 47 15.49 1.68 -2.59
C PRO A 47 14.80 0.45 -3.19
N GLU A 48 14.58 -0.60 -2.41
CA GLU A 48 13.90 -1.83 -2.84
C GLU A 48 12.45 -1.57 -3.22
N THR A 49 11.73 -0.78 -2.41
CA THR A 49 10.37 -0.34 -2.72
C THR A 49 10.32 0.48 -4.01
N ALA A 50 11.31 1.36 -4.23
CA ALA A 50 11.42 2.14 -5.45
C ALA A 50 11.64 1.24 -6.68
N ALA A 51 12.55 0.27 -6.58
CA ALA A 51 12.80 -0.71 -7.64
C ALA A 51 11.55 -1.55 -7.98
N GLU A 52 10.87 -2.09 -6.96
CA GLU A 52 9.66 -2.93 -7.13
C GLU A 52 8.46 -2.15 -7.71
N THR A 53 8.43 -0.83 -7.52
CA THR A 53 7.39 0.06 -8.06
C THR A 53 7.80 0.77 -9.34
N GLU A 54 8.94 0.41 -9.93
CA GLU A 54 9.51 1.04 -11.13
C GLU A 54 9.57 2.58 -11.00
N ALA A 55 9.94 3.05 -9.82
CA ALA A 55 10.02 4.46 -9.46
C ALA A 55 11.45 4.84 -9.04
N SER A 56 11.75 6.14 -9.10
CA SER A 56 12.95 6.64 -8.44
C SER A 56 12.76 6.64 -6.92
N THR A 57 13.86 6.53 -6.17
CA THR A 57 13.83 6.60 -4.69
C THR A 57 13.13 7.87 -4.16
N PRO A 58 13.36 9.08 -4.73
CA PRO A 58 12.62 10.27 -4.31
C PRO A 58 11.12 10.20 -4.59
N ALA A 59 10.71 9.59 -5.71
CA ALA A 59 9.29 9.43 -6.03
C ALA A 59 8.61 8.44 -5.08
N ALA A 60 9.29 7.35 -4.70
CA ALA A 60 8.81 6.42 -3.68
C ALA A 60 8.67 7.12 -2.31
N ALA A 61 9.66 7.94 -1.92
CA ALA A 61 9.61 8.70 -0.68
C ALA A 61 8.41 9.67 -0.62
N GLY A 62 8.20 10.44 -1.69
CA GLY A 62 7.07 11.37 -1.77
C GLY A 62 5.73 10.64 -1.68
N ARG A 63 5.58 9.53 -2.41
CA ARG A 63 4.37 8.69 -2.34
C ARG A 63 4.14 8.13 -0.94
N LEU A 64 5.20 7.68 -0.26
CA LEU A 64 5.09 7.14 1.10
C LEU A 64 4.61 8.21 2.09
N MET A 65 5.17 9.42 2.02
CA MET A 65 4.75 10.53 2.87
C MET A 65 3.28 10.89 2.65
N THR A 66 2.84 11.06 1.41
CA THR A 66 1.43 11.33 1.10
C THR A 66 0.52 10.19 1.54
N ALA A 67 0.92 8.93 1.33
CA ALA A 67 0.11 7.78 1.70
C ALA A 67 -0.07 7.66 3.21
N ARG A 68 0.99 7.89 4.00
CA ARG A 68 0.92 7.89 5.46
C ARG A 68 0.04 9.00 6.01
N ALA A 69 0.12 10.20 5.42
CA ALA A 69 -0.74 11.31 5.79
C ALA A 69 -2.22 10.96 5.56
N ALA A 70 -2.55 10.44 4.37
CA ALA A 70 -3.93 10.08 4.00
C ALA A 70 -4.52 8.92 4.83
N VAL A 71 -3.70 8.02 5.40
CA VAL A 71 -4.17 6.92 6.27
C VAL A 71 -4.33 7.36 7.73
N ALA A 72 -3.70 8.47 8.11
CA ALA A 72 -3.78 9.01 9.48
C ALA A 72 -4.96 9.99 9.69
N GLU A 73 -5.62 10.41 8.61
CA GLU A 73 -6.87 11.20 8.61
C GLU A 73 -8.10 10.32 8.85
#